data_AF-A0A5B0E809-F1
#
_entry.id   AF-A0A5B0E809-F1
#
_cell.length_a   1.000
_cell.length_b   1.000
_cell.length_c   1.000
_cell.angle_alpha   90.00
_cell.angle_beta   90.00
_cell.angle_gamma   90.00
#
_symmetry.space_group_name_H-M   'P 1'
#
loop_
_entity.id
_entity.type
_entity.pdbx_description
1 polymer ?
#
loop_
_entity_poly.entity_id
_entity_poly.type
_entity_poly.pdbx_seq_one_letter_code
_entity_poly.pdbx_strand_id
1 'polypeptide(L)'
;MQASDEFSEGQLNPANAPIPGVDKPTGGLIANLPPASFSFVMATGIVSTGLELYGAALPSLVLFIIAVLAGIVLAAATLMRLIGTFGLVMRDIRSPGRAFGFFTIVAAANVLGARFEMYGWITTALAMAILGAVVWVVLNYTLPTELLVAERKTPMIAEINGSWFLWVVGTQSVAVAAAMVARLGGSALLGAVAVGLWGVGVMLYLLVATLVTIRLLTHPVDPASLSPTYWIYMGATAISVLAGSRILLLDATMPIMETATPVVAGISFILWALGLWWIPLLILFGIWRHVLRHRPLRYEISLWSIVFPLGMYATASMLFGGVEGLDFMVGLGRIIIWVALLAWLASSLAMAHAAFSWLRRRRDLRGARPGPSSP
;
A
#
# COMPACT_ATOMS: atom_id res chain seq x y z
N MET A 1 14.84 -53.30 -5.24
CA MET A 1 15.73 -52.19 -4.83
C MET A 1 14.99 -50.90 -5.16
N GLN A 2 14.32 -50.34 -4.16
CA GLN A 2 13.65 -49.04 -4.23
C GLN A 2 14.69 -47.91 -4.31
N ALA A 3 14.37 -46.87 -5.07
CA ALA A 3 14.70 -45.49 -4.73
C ALA A 3 13.66 -44.58 -5.41
N SER A 4 12.76 -44.06 -4.59
CA SER A 4 11.85 -42.96 -4.85
C SER A 4 12.59 -41.61 -4.81
N ASP A 5 11.94 -40.56 -5.33
CA ASP A 5 11.75 -39.23 -4.71
C ASP A 5 11.65 -38.16 -5.82
N GLU A 6 10.44 -37.75 -6.19
CA GLU A 6 9.73 -36.60 -5.60
C GLU A 6 10.49 -35.26 -5.76
N PHE A 7 10.29 -34.61 -6.92
CA PHE A 7 10.50 -33.18 -7.08
C PHE A 7 9.38 -32.59 -7.95
N SER A 8 8.19 -32.44 -7.36
CA SER A 8 7.18 -31.52 -7.89
C SER A 8 6.14 -31.15 -6.82
N GLU A 9 6.60 -30.62 -5.68
CA GLU A 9 5.76 -29.74 -4.87
C GLU A 9 6.18 -28.30 -5.09
N GLY A 10 5.22 -27.49 -5.53
CA GLY A 10 5.39 -26.06 -5.72
C GLY A 10 5.85 -25.41 -4.42
N GLN A 11 7.12 -25.00 -4.39
CA GLN A 11 7.64 -24.14 -3.34
C GLN A 11 6.76 -22.90 -3.25
N LEU A 12 5.92 -22.88 -2.22
CA LEU A 12 5.30 -21.66 -1.71
C LEU A 12 6.43 -20.65 -1.50
N ASN A 13 6.25 -19.45 -2.04
CA ASN A 13 7.07 -18.30 -1.67
C ASN A 13 7.20 -18.31 -0.13
N PRO A 14 8.42 -18.31 0.46
CA PRO A 14 8.60 -18.35 1.90
C PRO A 14 7.90 -17.20 2.64
N ALA A 15 7.50 -16.14 1.92
CA ALA A 15 6.61 -15.09 2.43
C ALA A 15 5.18 -15.57 2.80
N ASN A 16 4.71 -16.69 2.24
CA ASN A 16 3.33 -17.17 2.28
C ASN A 16 3.15 -18.61 2.83
N ALA A 17 4.20 -19.27 3.33
CA ALA A 17 4.06 -20.63 3.87
C ALA A 17 3.28 -20.63 5.21
N PRO A 18 2.21 -21.44 5.36
CA PRO A 18 1.50 -21.59 6.62
C PRO A 18 2.40 -22.30 7.67
N ILE A 19 2.39 -21.78 8.89
CA ILE A 19 3.24 -22.28 9.99
C ILE A 19 2.53 -23.46 10.70
N PRO A 20 3.22 -24.57 11.00
CA PRO A 20 2.66 -25.69 11.77
C PRO A 20 2.28 -25.28 13.20
N GLY A 21 1.14 -25.77 13.72
CA GLY A 21 0.81 -25.72 15.16
C GLY A 21 -0.27 -24.72 15.62
N VAL A 22 -1.17 -24.24 14.75
CA VAL A 22 -2.31 -23.39 15.18
C VAL A 22 -3.62 -24.17 15.11
N ASP A 23 -4.03 -24.75 16.24
CA ASP A 23 -5.15 -25.71 16.35
C ASP A 23 -6.57 -25.10 16.26
N LYS A 24 -6.72 -23.84 15.82
CA LYS A 24 -8.04 -23.27 15.48
C LYS A 24 -8.05 -22.65 14.08
N PRO A 25 -9.03 -23.02 13.22
CA PRO A 25 -9.06 -22.59 11.82
C PRO A 25 -9.19 -21.08 11.62
N THR A 26 -9.72 -20.34 12.60
CA THR A 26 -9.78 -18.86 12.64
C THR A 26 -8.53 -18.24 13.27
N GLY A 27 -7.97 -18.88 14.31
CA GLY A 27 -6.70 -18.49 14.91
C GLY A 27 -5.54 -18.52 13.91
N GLY A 28 -5.49 -19.54 13.05
CA GLY A 28 -4.47 -19.65 11.99
C GLY A 28 -4.61 -18.58 10.90
N LEU A 29 -5.82 -18.10 10.61
CA LEU A 29 -6.05 -17.03 9.64
C LEU A 29 -5.61 -15.67 10.19
N ILE A 30 -5.92 -15.37 11.45
CA ILE A 30 -5.54 -14.11 12.11
C ILE A 30 -4.03 -14.08 12.36
N ALA A 31 -3.45 -15.20 12.82
CA ALA A 31 -2.01 -15.33 13.06
C ALA A 31 -1.17 -15.05 11.80
N ASN A 32 -1.67 -15.48 10.63
CA ASN A 32 -1.00 -15.38 9.34
C ASN A 32 -1.48 -14.18 8.49
N LEU A 33 -2.20 -13.21 9.08
CA LEU A 33 -2.62 -12.00 8.37
C LEU A 33 -1.36 -11.26 7.83
N PRO A 34 -1.23 -11.07 6.51
CA PRO A 34 -0.06 -10.39 5.95
C PRO A 34 0.06 -8.95 6.49
N PRO A 35 1.27 -8.46 6.81
CA PRO A 35 1.47 -7.08 7.28
C PRO A 35 0.89 -6.02 6.34
N ALA A 36 0.95 -6.28 5.02
CA ALA A 36 0.44 -5.40 3.98
C ALA A 36 -1.08 -5.50 3.73
N SER A 37 -1.86 -6.10 4.64
CA SER A 37 -3.30 -6.35 4.39
C SER A 37 -4.13 -5.09 4.20
N PHE A 38 -3.72 -3.98 4.82
CA PHE A 38 -4.40 -2.69 4.64
C PHE A 38 -4.15 -2.07 3.25
N SER A 39 -3.32 -2.69 2.40
CA SER A 39 -3.17 -2.30 0.99
C SER A 39 -4.51 -2.31 0.23
N PHE A 40 -5.41 -3.25 0.55
CA PHE A 40 -6.76 -3.27 0.00
C PHE A 40 -7.56 -2.01 0.38
N VAL A 41 -7.50 -1.60 1.65
CA VAL A 41 -8.25 -0.46 2.19
C VAL A 41 -7.73 0.85 1.59
N MET A 42 -6.42 1.06 1.60
CA MET A 42 -5.82 2.26 1.01
C MET A 42 -6.05 2.34 -0.51
N ALA A 43 -5.96 1.20 -1.23
CA ALA A 43 -6.23 1.16 -2.67
C ALA A 43 -7.69 1.49 -2.98
N THR A 44 -8.63 0.87 -2.27
CA THR A 44 -10.06 1.12 -2.45
C THR A 44 -10.42 2.55 -2.08
N GLY A 45 -9.86 3.06 -0.98
CA GLY A 45 -10.05 4.43 -0.53
C GLY A 45 -9.54 5.47 -1.54
N ILE A 46 -8.35 5.27 -2.12
CA ILE A 46 -7.82 6.24 -3.09
C ILE A 46 -8.56 6.21 -4.43
N VAL A 47 -9.00 5.04 -4.90
CA VAL A 47 -9.86 4.96 -6.10
C VAL A 47 -11.20 5.64 -5.84
N SER A 48 -11.78 5.48 -4.63
CA SER A 48 -12.95 6.26 -4.21
C SER A 48 -12.67 7.77 -4.27
N THR A 49 -11.54 8.25 -3.72
CA THR A 49 -11.15 9.67 -3.79
C THR A 49 -11.06 10.16 -5.23
N GLY A 50 -10.39 9.41 -6.11
CA GLY A 50 -10.25 9.80 -7.51
C GLY A 50 -11.58 9.83 -8.27
N LEU A 51 -12.49 8.89 -8.00
CA LEU A 51 -13.84 8.90 -8.59
C LEU A 51 -14.69 10.07 -8.10
N GLU A 52 -14.52 10.49 -6.83
CA GLU A 52 -15.16 11.70 -6.31
C GLU A 52 -14.67 12.94 -7.06
N LEU A 53 -13.34 13.10 -7.21
CA LEU A 53 -12.74 14.21 -7.96
C LEU A 53 -13.15 14.21 -9.44
N TYR A 54 -13.40 13.04 -10.01
CA TYR A 54 -13.92 12.90 -11.38
C TYR A 54 -15.40 13.34 -11.48
N GLY A 55 -16.18 13.27 -10.39
CA GLY A 55 -17.62 13.51 -10.36
C GLY A 55 -18.49 12.25 -10.41
N ALA A 56 -17.90 11.06 -10.29
CA ALA A 56 -18.61 9.77 -10.24
C ALA A 56 -19.01 9.42 -8.79
N ALA A 57 -19.97 10.17 -8.24
CA ALA A 57 -20.36 10.11 -6.83
C ALA A 57 -20.82 8.71 -6.37
N LEU A 58 -21.68 8.03 -7.14
CA LEU A 58 -22.21 6.71 -6.74
C LEU A 58 -21.10 5.63 -6.67
N PRO A 59 -20.29 5.40 -7.72
CA PRO A 59 -19.13 4.50 -7.63
C PRO A 59 -18.17 4.88 -6.51
N SER A 60 -17.92 6.18 -6.30
CA SER A 60 -17.06 6.65 -5.22
C SER A 60 -17.59 6.25 -3.85
N LEU A 61 -18.89 6.48 -3.58
CA LEU A 61 -19.54 6.16 -2.32
C LEU A 61 -19.52 4.65 -2.04
N VAL A 62 -19.80 3.82 -3.05
CA VAL A 62 -19.77 2.35 -2.91
C VAL A 62 -18.37 1.89 -2.50
N LEU A 63 -17.32 2.36 -3.19
CA LEU A 63 -15.94 2.02 -2.82
C LEU A 63 -15.56 2.55 -1.44
N PHE A 64 -16.04 3.74 -1.06
CA PHE A 64 -15.79 4.29 0.26
C PHE A 64 -16.37 3.41 1.37
N ILE A 65 -17.63 2.98 1.23
CA ILE A 65 -18.29 2.06 2.18
C ILE A 65 -17.51 0.74 2.27
N ILE A 66 -17.08 0.17 1.14
CA ILE A 66 -16.28 -1.05 1.11
C ILE A 66 -14.95 -0.84 1.88
N ALA A 67 -14.26 0.28 1.65
CA ALA A 67 -13.00 0.59 2.31
C ALA A 67 -13.18 0.73 3.83
N VAL A 68 -14.24 1.40 4.29
CA VAL A 68 -14.56 1.56 5.72
C VAL A 68 -14.85 0.20 6.36
N LEU A 69 -15.73 -0.61 5.78
CA LEU A 69 -16.08 -1.93 6.32
C LEU A 69 -14.86 -2.85 6.38
N ALA A 70 -14.05 -2.87 5.31
CA ALA A 70 -12.82 -3.65 5.26
C ALA A 70 -11.79 -3.15 6.29
N GLY A 71 -11.69 -1.82 6.47
CA GLY A 71 -10.84 -1.19 7.48
C GLY A 71 -11.21 -1.62 8.89
N ILE A 72 -12.50 -1.65 9.23
CA ILE A 72 -12.99 -2.12 10.54
C ILE A 72 -12.61 -3.60 10.76
N VAL A 73 -12.88 -4.46 9.78
CA VAL A 73 -12.57 -5.90 9.86
C VAL A 73 -11.07 -6.13 10.03
N LEU A 74 -10.23 -5.47 9.23
CA LEU A 74 -8.78 -5.61 9.31
C LEU A 74 -8.20 -4.98 10.59
N ALA A 75 -8.78 -3.90 11.10
CA ALA A 75 -8.37 -3.31 12.37
C ALA A 75 -8.64 -4.28 13.54
N ALA A 76 -9.84 -4.88 13.57
CA ALA A 76 -10.17 -5.90 14.55
C ALA A 76 -9.22 -7.11 14.43
N ALA A 77 -8.95 -7.58 13.22
CA ALA A 77 -8.02 -8.70 12.99
C ALA A 77 -6.58 -8.38 13.44
N THR A 78 -6.08 -7.19 13.14
CA THR A 78 -4.75 -6.75 13.58
C THR A 78 -4.68 -6.60 15.10
N LEU A 79 -5.72 -6.06 15.74
CA LEU A 79 -5.75 -5.94 17.19
C LEU A 79 -5.76 -7.31 17.87
N MET A 80 -6.57 -8.25 17.37
CA MET A 80 -6.55 -9.64 17.84
C MET A 80 -5.18 -10.29 17.63
N ARG A 81 -4.51 -10.01 16.50
CA ARG A 81 -3.17 -10.51 16.20
C ARG A 81 -2.11 -9.95 17.15
N LEU A 82 -2.20 -8.66 17.51
CA LEU A 82 -1.31 -8.01 18.46
C LEU A 82 -1.46 -8.57 19.88
N ILE A 83 -2.69 -8.87 20.31
CA ILE A 83 -2.96 -9.41 21.65
C ILE A 83 -2.62 -10.91 21.73
N GLY A 84 -3.06 -11.70 20.76
CA GLY A 84 -2.97 -13.16 20.82
C GLY A 84 -1.70 -13.77 20.22
N THR A 85 -1.03 -13.07 19.31
CA THR A 85 0.10 -13.61 18.53
C THR A 85 1.23 -12.59 18.35
N PHE A 86 1.53 -11.80 19.37
CA PHE A 86 2.53 -10.72 19.34
C PHE A 86 3.90 -11.20 18.81
N GLY A 87 4.35 -12.40 19.20
CA GLY A 87 5.61 -12.97 18.72
C GLY A 87 5.69 -13.12 17.19
N LEU A 88 4.57 -13.40 16.52
CA LEU A 88 4.52 -13.46 15.05
C LEU A 88 4.56 -12.07 14.41
N VAL A 89 3.99 -11.07 15.08
CA VAL A 89 4.09 -9.66 14.63
C VAL A 89 5.54 -9.19 14.72
N MET A 90 6.23 -9.47 15.82
CA MET A 90 7.64 -9.12 15.98
C MET A 90 8.53 -9.84 14.94
N ARG A 91 8.21 -11.10 14.60
CA ARG A 91 8.89 -11.82 13.52
C ARG A 91 8.73 -11.13 12.16
N ASP A 92 7.55 -10.59 11.89
CA ASP A 92 7.29 -9.83 10.66
C ASP A 92 8.04 -8.49 10.63
N ILE A 93 8.12 -7.80 11.77
CA ILE A 93 8.87 -6.55 11.94
C ILE A 93 10.36 -6.75 11.67
N ARG A 94 10.92 -7.89 12.08
CA ARG A 94 12.35 -8.21 11.87
C ARG A 94 12.68 -8.68 10.45
N SER A 95 11.68 -8.96 9.62
CA SER A 95 11.84 -9.41 8.24
C SER A 95 11.88 -8.22 7.26
N PRO A 96 13.03 -7.92 6.61
CA PRO A 96 13.17 -6.81 5.65
C PRO A 96 12.16 -6.86 4.51
N GLY A 97 11.81 -8.06 4.06
CA GLY A 97 10.85 -8.25 2.97
C GLY A 97 9.39 -7.97 3.35
N ARG A 98 9.07 -7.91 4.64
CA ARG A 98 7.68 -7.84 5.16
C ARG A 98 7.41 -6.61 6.03
N ALA A 99 8.41 -6.14 6.77
CA ALA A 99 8.29 -5.11 7.81
C ALA A 99 7.55 -3.85 7.32
N PHE A 100 7.96 -3.31 6.18
CA PHE A 100 7.37 -2.09 5.62
C PHE A 100 5.90 -2.26 5.19
N GLY A 101 5.39 -3.49 5.10
CA GLY A 101 3.96 -3.76 4.89
C GLY A 101 3.05 -3.10 5.93
N PHE A 102 3.51 -2.94 7.18
CA PHE A 102 2.72 -2.31 8.24
C PHE A 102 2.37 -0.85 7.97
N PHE A 103 3.15 -0.12 7.15
CA PHE A 103 2.81 1.24 6.75
C PHE A 103 1.53 1.35 5.91
N THR A 104 1.00 0.24 5.39
CA THR A 104 -0.33 0.22 4.77
C THR A 104 -1.43 0.63 5.75
N ILE A 105 -1.25 0.41 7.06
CA ILE A 105 -2.18 0.86 8.13
C ILE A 105 -2.22 2.39 8.17
N VAL A 106 -1.05 3.04 8.17
CA VAL A 106 -0.90 4.51 8.17
C VAL A 106 -1.58 5.11 6.95
N ALA A 107 -1.25 4.58 5.77
CA ALA A 107 -1.81 5.06 4.51
C ALA A 107 -3.34 4.87 4.45
N ALA A 108 -3.85 3.72 4.88
CA ALA A 108 -5.27 3.45 4.92
C ALA A 108 -6.03 4.40 5.86
N ALA A 109 -5.51 4.64 7.07
CA ALA A 109 -6.10 5.58 8.02
C ALA A 109 -6.18 7.00 7.41
N ASN A 110 -5.08 7.52 6.88
CA ASN A 110 -5.03 8.87 6.32
C ASN A 110 -5.89 9.02 5.05
N VAL A 111 -5.94 8.00 4.18
CA VAL A 111 -6.82 8.01 2.99
C VAL A 111 -8.30 8.01 3.40
N LEU A 112 -8.70 7.18 4.37
CA LEU A 112 -10.06 7.20 4.90
C LEU A 112 -10.37 8.53 5.58
N GLY A 113 -9.43 9.07 6.36
CA GLY A 113 -9.56 10.39 7.00
C GLY A 113 -9.84 11.50 5.98
N ALA A 114 -9.10 11.54 4.88
CA ALA A 114 -9.35 12.49 3.80
C ALA A 114 -10.73 12.30 3.15
N ARG A 115 -11.23 11.06 3.00
CA ARG A 115 -12.60 10.84 2.51
C ARG A 115 -13.67 11.25 3.51
N PHE A 116 -13.50 10.99 4.80
CA PHE A 116 -14.41 11.48 5.83
C PHE A 116 -14.48 13.02 5.83
N GLU A 117 -13.36 13.70 5.62
CA GLU A 117 -13.31 15.16 5.49
C GLU A 117 -14.14 15.66 4.31
N MET A 118 -14.04 15.02 3.13
CA MET A 118 -14.85 15.35 1.96
C MET A 118 -16.37 15.21 2.20
N TYR A 119 -16.79 14.31 3.08
CA TYR A 119 -18.20 14.16 3.50
C TYR A 119 -18.59 15.07 4.67
N GLY A 120 -17.68 15.91 5.16
CA GLY A 120 -17.91 16.83 6.29
C GLY A 120 -17.79 16.19 7.68
N TRP A 121 -17.34 14.93 7.79
CA TRP A 121 -17.19 14.22 9.05
C TRP A 121 -15.84 14.56 9.70
N ILE A 122 -15.67 15.83 10.07
CA ILE A 122 -14.39 16.40 10.48
C ILE A 122 -13.81 15.69 11.71
N THR A 123 -14.61 15.41 12.74
CA THR A 123 -14.12 14.70 13.94
C THR A 123 -13.53 13.34 13.61
N THR A 124 -14.19 12.58 12.72
CA THR A 124 -13.70 11.26 12.27
C THR A 124 -12.45 11.41 11.42
N ALA A 125 -12.39 12.42 10.54
CA ALA A 125 -11.20 12.71 9.74
C ALA A 125 -9.98 13.03 10.62
N LEU A 126 -10.15 13.86 11.65
CA LEU A 126 -9.10 14.20 12.62
C LEU A 126 -8.67 12.98 13.44
N ALA A 127 -9.61 12.15 13.90
CA ALA A 127 -9.29 10.92 14.61
C ALA A 127 -8.46 9.96 13.75
N MET A 128 -8.78 9.83 12.47
CA MET A 128 -8.01 9.02 11.51
C MET A 128 -6.62 9.60 11.24
N ALA A 129 -6.49 10.93 11.13
CA ALA A 129 -5.20 11.60 10.97
C ALA A 129 -4.29 11.39 12.19
N ILE A 130 -4.86 11.50 13.41
CA ILE A 130 -4.13 11.24 14.66
C ILE A 130 -3.70 9.77 14.73
N LEU A 131 -4.61 8.83 14.44
CA LEU A 131 -4.30 7.41 14.40
C LEU A 131 -3.16 7.12 13.42
N GLY A 132 -3.24 7.65 12.20
CA GLY A 132 -2.22 7.52 11.16
C GLY A 132 -0.87 8.08 11.63
N ALA A 133 -0.85 9.28 12.22
CA ALA A 133 0.37 9.90 12.74
C ALA A 133 1.00 9.09 13.88
N VAL A 134 0.21 8.63 14.85
CA VAL A 134 0.70 7.82 15.98
C VAL A 134 1.29 6.50 15.49
N VAL A 135 0.56 5.78 14.63
CA VAL A 135 1.05 4.52 14.05
C VAL A 135 2.30 4.77 13.21
N TRP A 136 2.36 5.87 12.46
CA TRP A 136 3.54 6.24 11.68
C TRP A 136 4.75 6.52 12.57
N VAL A 137 4.62 7.30 13.65
CA VAL A 137 5.74 7.54 14.59
C VAL A 137 6.27 6.21 15.12
N VAL A 138 5.38 5.34 15.59
CA VAL A 138 5.77 4.02 16.11
C VAL A 138 6.53 3.24 15.04
N LEU A 139 5.99 3.09 13.83
CA LEU A 139 6.63 2.30 12.76
C LEU A 139 7.92 2.94 12.22
N ASN A 140 7.96 4.26 12.07
CA ASN A 140 9.09 5.01 11.51
C ASN A 140 10.35 4.86 12.37
N TYR A 141 10.20 4.74 13.69
CA TYR A 141 11.33 4.53 14.58
C TYR A 141 11.56 3.06 14.94
N THR A 142 10.53 2.23 15.06
CA THR A 142 10.71 0.81 15.39
C THR A 142 11.27 -0.02 14.24
N LEU A 143 10.75 0.15 13.01
CA LEU A 143 11.15 -0.71 11.90
C LEU A 143 12.61 -0.52 11.51
N PRO A 144 13.13 0.69 11.24
CA PRO A 144 14.55 0.86 10.91
C PRO A 144 15.45 0.41 12.06
N THR A 145 15.09 0.69 13.31
CA THR A 145 15.88 0.27 14.48
C THR A 145 16.00 -1.24 14.57
N GLU A 146 14.88 -1.97 14.51
CA GLU A 146 14.89 -3.44 14.53
C GLU A 146 15.63 -4.01 13.30
N LEU A 147 15.51 -3.37 12.13
CA LEU A 147 16.21 -3.84 10.93
C LEU A 147 17.73 -3.67 11.04
N LEU A 148 18.20 -2.57 11.63
CA LEU A 148 19.61 -2.22 11.81
C LEU A 148 20.30 -2.98 12.95
N VAL A 149 19.58 -3.25 14.05
CA VAL A 149 20.13 -3.91 15.24
C VAL A 149 20.07 -5.44 15.14
N ALA A 150 19.13 -6.00 14.36
CA ALA A 150 18.98 -7.44 14.25
C ALA A 150 20.23 -8.12 13.66
N GLU A 151 20.74 -9.15 14.35
CA GLU A 151 21.75 -10.04 13.81
C GLU A 151 21.19 -10.82 12.61
N ARG A 152 21.94 -10.84 11.49
CA ARG A 152 21.49 -11.46 10.23
C ARG A 152 22.53 -12.41 9.66
N LYS A 153 22.05 -13.57 9.22
CA LYS A 153 22.84 -14.54 8.44
C LYS A 153 22.91 -14.16 6.96
N THR A 154 21.90 -13.47 6.45
CA THR A 154 21.79 -13.03 5.05
C THR A 154 21.96 -11.52 4.94
N PRO A 155 22.64 -11.02 3.88
CA PRO A 155 22.70 -9.58 3.62
C PRO A 155 21.31 -9.00 3.42
N MET A 156 20.99 -7.91 4.13
CA MET A 156 19.68 -7.25 4.07
C MET A 156 19.29 -6.85 2.64
N ILE A 157 20.27 -6.43 1.84
CA ILE A 157 20.07 -5.99 0.46
C ILE A 157 19.39 -7.05 -0.42
N ALA A 158 19.60 -8.34 -0.14
CA ALA A 158 18.98 -9.43 -0.91
C ALA A 158 17.47 -9.53 -0.70
N GLU A 159 16.95 -9.04 0.43
CA GLU A 159 15.54 -9.11 0.81
C GLU A 159 14.76 -7.82 0.51
N ILE A 160 15.46 -6.75 0.09
CA ILE A 160 14.86 -5.46 -0.28
C ILE A 160 13.98 -5.64 -1.52
N ASN A 161 12.73 -5.20 -1.44
CA ASN A 161 11.78 -5.26 -2.55
C ASN A 161 10.87 -4.01 -2.58
N GLY A 162 9.95 -3.95 -3.55
CA GLY A 162 9.07 -2.79 -3.73
C GLY A 162 8.23 -2.39 -2.51
N SER A 163 8.03 -3.27 -1.52
CA SER A 163 7.33 -2.93 -0.27
C SER A 163 8.04 -1.85 0.55
N TRP A 164 9.35 -1.65 0.37
CA TRP A 164 10.11 -0.61 1.09
C TRP A 164 9.60 0.79 0.79
N PHE A 165 9.04 1.02 -0.39
CA PHE A 165 8.41 2.30 -0.74
C PHE A 165 7.17 2.60 0.11
N LEU A 166 6.60 1.61 0.81
CA LEU A 166 5.52 1.89 1.77
C LEU A 166 5.99 2.79 2.92
N TRP A 167 7.29 2.85 3.20
CA TRP A 167 7.84 3.85 4.12
C TRP A 167 7.59 5.27 3.62
N VAL A 168 7.90 5.52 2.35
CA VAL A 168 7.62 6.80 1.66
C VAL A 168 6.12 7.08 1.66
N VAL A 169 5.31 6.09 1.28
CA VAL A 169 3.85 6.23 1.21
C VAL A 169 3.26 6.55 2.59
N GLY A 170 3.73 5.90 3.65
CA GLY A 170 3.35 6.21 5.02
C GLY A 170 3.67 7.66 5.38
N THR A 171 4.92 8.08 5.20
CA THR A 171 5.36 9.46 5.51
C THR A 171 4.61 10.52 4.71
N GLN A 172 4.44 10.32 3.40
CA GLN A 172 3.70 11.24 2.53
C GLN A 172 2.21 11.29 2.89
N SER A 173 1.61 10.17 3.32
CA SER A 173 0.22 10.17 3.77
C SER A 173 0.02 10.98 5.07
N VAL A 174 1.02 11.01 5.96
CA VAL A 174 0.99 11.87 7.16
C VAL A 174 1.18 13.33 6.76
N ALA A 175 2.02 13.64 5.76
CA ALA A 175 2.12 14.99 5.20
C ALA A 175 0.78 15.47 4.63
N VAL A 176 0.05 14.62 3.88
CA VAL A 176 -1.33 14.90 3.41
C VAL A 176 -2.26 15.20 4.59
N ALA A 177 -2.23 14.36 5.63
CA ALA A 177 -3.08 14.53 6.80
C ALA A 177 -2.75 15.82 7.57
N ALA A 178 -1.46 16.13 7.74
CA ALA A 178 -1.00 17.37 8.37
C ALA A 178 -1.46 18.61 7.59
N ALA A 179 -1.38 18.59 6.25
CA ALA A 179 -1.90 19.68 5.41
C ALA A 179 -3.42 19.83 5.55
N MET A 180 -4.17 18.73 5.60
CA MET A 180 -5.60 18.75 5.87
C MET A 180 -5.93 19.40 7.22
N VAL A 181 -5.25 18.99 8.30
CA VAL A 181 -5.47 19.56 9.64
C VAL A 181 -5.05 21.03 9.70
N ALA A 182 -3.92 21.39 9.08
CA ALA A 182 -3.44 22.76 8.99
C ALA A 182 -4.46 23.68 8.32
N ARG A 183 -5.08 23.23 7.22
CA ARG A 183 -6.12 23.96 6.51
C ARG A 183 -7.39 24.12 7.33
N LEU A 184 -7.83 23.06 8.02
CA LEU A 184 -9.04 23.10 8.85
C LEU A 184 -8.88 24.00 10.08
N GLY A 185 -7.68 24.04 10.68
CA GLY A 185 -7.41 24.78 11.90
C GLY A 185 -6.70 26.12 11.72
N GLY A 186 -6.30 26.50 10.50
CA GLY A 186 -5.51 27.71 10.23
C GLY A 186 -4.11 27.69 10.87
N SER A 187 -3.56 26.52 11.17
CA SER A 187 -2.31 26.39 11.93
C SER A 187 -1.07 26.46 11.03
N ALA A 188 -0.35 27.58 11.09
CA ALA A 188 0.92 27.76 10.37
C ALA A 188 1.99 26.72 10.76
N LEU A 189 2.02 26.31 12.04
CA LEU A 189 2.94 25.27 12.51
C LEU A 189 2.65 23.92 11.82
N LEU A 190 1.37 23.52 11.75
CA LEU A 190 1.01 22.28 11.05
C LEU A 190 1.25 22.36 9.54
N GLY A 191 1.10 23.56 8.95
CA GLY A 191 1.53 23.81 7.57
C GLY A 191 3.03 23.56 7.38
N ALA A 192 3.87 24.08 8.28
CA ALA A 192 5.30 23.83 8.26
C ALA A 192 5.66 22.35 8.49
N VAL A 193 4.94 21.66 9.38
CA VAL A 193 5.09 20.22 9.61
C VAL A 193 4.72 19.43 8.34
N ALA A 194 3.65 19.81 7.63
CA ALA A 194 3.26 19.17 6.38
C ALA A 194 4.37 19.30 5.31
N VAL A 195 4.92 20.51 5.13
CA VAL A 195 6.05 20.77 4.22
C VAL A 195 7.28 19.96 4.62
N GLY A 196 7.63 19.95 5.92
CA GLY A 196 8.78 19.19 6.43
C GLY A 196 8.66 17.69 6.21
N LEU A 197 7.50 17.10 6.54
CA LEU A 197 7.22 15.67 6.31
C LEU A 197 7.22 15.32 4.83
N TRP A 198 6.67 16.20 3.98
CA TRP A 198 6.71 16.02 2.54
C TRP A 198 8.15 15.97 2.02
N GLY A 199 9.00 16.92 2.44
CA GLY A 199 10.41 16.95 2.08
C GLY A 199 11.18 15.71 2.54
N VAL A 200 10.96 15.26 3.79
CA VAL A 200 11.51 13.99 4.31
C VAL A 200 11.05 12.82 3.44
N GLY A 201 9.78 12.76 3.07
CA GLY A 201 9.24 11.73 2.18
C GLY A 201 9.90 11.73 0.80
N VAL A 202 10.20 12.90 0.22
CA VAL A 202 10.92 13.01 -1.06
C VAL A 202 12.34 12.46 -0.93
N MET A 203 13.06 12.81 0.14
CA MET A 203 14.41 12.27 0.38
C MET A 203 14.40 10.76 0.64
N LEU A 204 13.41 10.27 1.40
CA LEU A 204 13.19 8.83 1.59
C LEU A 204 12.92 8.11 0.27
N TYR A 205 12.21 8.73 -0.67
CA TYR A 205 12.00 8.16 -2.00
C TYR A 205 13.33 7.94 -2.73
N LEU A 206 14.20 8.95 -2.76
CA LEU A 206 15.51 8.83 -3.42
C LEU A 206 16.38 7.75 -2.77
N LEU A 207 16.38 7.67 -1.45
CA LEU A 207 17.10 6.64 -0.70
C LEU A 207 16.57 5.24 -1.04
N VAL A 208 15.26 5.01 -0.91
CA VAL A 208 14.66 3.69 -1.15
C VAL A 208 14.77 3.30 -2.63
N ALA A 209 14.55 4.24 -3.56
CA ALA A 209 14.70 3.98 -4.99
C ALA A 209 16.13 3.58 -5.35
N THR A 210 17.14 4.24 -4.76
CA THR A 210 18.53 3.86 -4.95
C THR A 210 18.80 2.45 -4.44
N LEU A 211 18.39 2.14 -3.20
CA LEU A 211 18.60 0.81 -2.60
C LEU A 211 17.92 -0.31 -3.41
N VAL A 212 16.66 -0.12 -3.78
CA VAL A 212 15.91 -1.14 -4.54
C VAL A 212 16.48 -1.29 -5.95
N THR A 213 16.95 -0.20 -6.58
CA THR A 213 17.57 -0.26 -7.91
C THR A 213 18.91 -0.98 -7.86
N ILE A 214 19.76 -0.68 -6.87
CA ILE A 214 21.01 -1.42 -6.66
C ILE A 214 20.72 -2.91 -6.44
N ARG A 215 19.70 -3.26 -5.64
CA ARG A 215 19.27 -4.66 -5.46
C ARG A 215 18.89 -5.30 -6.80
N LEU A 216 18.10 -4.62 -7.64
CA LEU A 216 17.67 -5.14 -8.95
C LEU A 216 18.83 -5.33 -9.93
N LEU A 217 19.89 -4.52 -9.82
CA LEU A 217 21.08 -4.60 -10.68
C LEU A 217 22.10 -5.64 -10.22
N THR A 218 22.19 -5.88 -8.91
CA THR A 218 23.24 -6.73 -8.31
C THR A 218 22.78 -8.16 -8.02
N HIS A 219 21.48 -8.38 -7.82
CA HIS A 219 20.94 -9.69 -7.50
C HIS A 219 20.02 -10.18 -8.62
N PRO A 220 20.13 -11.45 -9.06
CA PRO A 220 19.25 -12.00 -10.08
C PRO A 220 17.77 -11.86 -9.67
N VAL A 221 16.97 -11.28 -10.57
CA VAL A 221 15.54 -11.16 -10.36
C VAL A 221 14.86 -12.46 -10.79
N ASP A 222 14.50 -13.31 -9.83
CA ASP A 222 13.65 -14.48 -10.12
C ASP A 222 12.26 -13.98 -10.54
N PRO A 223 11.66 -14.48 -11.65
CA PRO A 223 10.27 -14.22 -12.01
C PRO A 223 9.25 -14.40 -10.87
N ALA A 224 9.50 -15.30 -9.91
CA ALA A 224 8.67 -15.45 -8.72
C ALA A 224 8.86 -14.31 -7.69
N SER A 225 10.03 -13.68 -7.67
CA SER A 225 10.38 -12.58 -6.78
C SER A 225 9.93 -11.21 -7.29
N LEU A 226 9.61 -11.11 -8.59
CA LEU A 226 9.11 -9.88 -9.22
C LEU A 226 7.64 -9.66 -8.83
N SER A 227 7.48 -9.16 -7.62
CA SER A 227 6.20 -8.94 -6.95
C SER A 227 5.47 -7.72 -7.52
N PRO A 228 4.13 -7.69 -7.50
CA PRO A 228 3.36 -6.51 -7.82
C PRO A 228 3.71 -5.27 -6.95
N THR A 229 4.41 -5.47 -5.82
CA THR A 229 4.89 -4.38 -4.97
C THR A 229 5.85 -3.42 -5.66
N TYR A 230 6.46 -3.79 -6.81
CA TYR A 230 7.28 -2.86 -7.58
C TYR A 230 6.48 -1.70 -8.18
N TRP A 231 5.16 -1.83 -8.35
CA TRP A 231 4.31 -0.71 -8.79
C TRP A 231 4.32 0.47 -7.79
N ILE A 232 4.72 0.23 -6.55
CA ILE A 232 4.88 1.27 -5.54
C ILE A 232 6.06 2.21 -5.88
N TYR A 233 6.98 1.86 -6.79
CA TYR A 233 7.96 2.82 -7.37
C TYR A 233 7.26 4.06 -7.94
N MET A 234 6.23 3.82 -8.75
CA MET A 234 5.41 4.87 -9.33
C MET A 234 4.41 5.42 -8.29
N GLY A 235 3.85 4.56 -7.44
CA GLY A 235 2.90 4.99 -6.41
C GLY A 235 3.47 5.95 -5.37
N ALA A 236 4.74 5.78 -5.02
CA ALA A 236 5.43 6.64 -4.06
C ALA A 236 5.66 8.06 -4.63
N THR A 237 5.99 8.20 -5.91
CA THR A 237 6.05 9.53 -6.53
C THR A 237 4.66 10.15 -6.61
N ALA A 238 3.63 9.35 -6.96
CA ALA A 238 2.25 9.81 -7.06
C ALA A 238 1.71 10.38 -5.74
N ILE A 239 1.94 9.71 -4.60
CA ILE A 239 1.49 10.25 -3.31
C ILE A 239 2.31 11.47 -2.88
N SER A 240 3.59 11.56 -3.24
CA SER A 240 4.37 12.80 -3.05
C SER A 240 3.79 13.98 -3.82
N VAL A 241 3.30 13.76 -5.05
CA VAL A 241 2.58 14.77 -5.84
C VAL A 241 1.25 15.13 -5.17
N LEU A 242 0.50 14.14 -4.68
CA LEU A 242 -0.74 14.39 -3.95
C LEU A 242 -0.49 15.25 -2.70
N ALA A 243 0.53 14.89 -1.90
CA ALA A 243 0.94 15.62 -0.72
C ALA A 243 1.36 17.06 -1.05
N GLY A 244 2.16 17.25 -2.11
CA GLY A 244 2.52 18.57 -2.60
C GLY A 244 1.30 19.39 -3.02
N SER A 245 0.36 18.78 -3.75
CA SER A 245 -0.91 19.43 -4.14
C SER A 245 -1.73 19.89 -2.93
N ARG A 246 -1.74 19.10 -1.85
CA ARG A 246 -2.46 19.45 -0.61
C ARG A 246 -1.77 20.58 0.16
N ILE A 247 -0.45 20.65 0.11
CA ILE A 247 0.33 21.76 0.67
C ILE A 247 0.08 23.05 -0.12
N LEU A 248 0.03 22.97 -1.45
CA LEU A 248 -0.25 24.13 -2.32
C LEU A 248 -1.67 24.70 -2.14
N LEU A 249 -2.57 23.94 -1.52
CA LEU A 249 -3.91 24.39 -1.13
C LEU A 249 -3.96 25.05 0.26
N LEU A 250 -2.83 25.17 0.97
CA LEU A 250 -2.76 25.92 2.22
C LEU A 250 -2.88 27.42 1.97
N ASP A 251 -3.22 28.16 3.03
CA ASP A 251 -3.30 29.62 2.98
C ASP A 251 -1.92 30.22 2.65
N ALA A 252 -1.85 31.01 1.57
CA ALA A 252 -0.62 31.63 1.09
C ALA A 252 -0.01 32.62 2.10
N THR A 253 -0.78 33.08 3.09
CA THR A 253 -0.29 33.96 4.16
C THR A 253 0.53 33.22 5.23
N MET A 254 0.51 31.88 5.24
CA MET A 254 1.34 31.10 6.17
C MET A 254 2.83 31.33 5.85
N PRO A 255 3.70 31.68 6.84
CA PRO A 255 5.10 32.04 6.58
C PRO A 255 5.92 31.01 5.80
N ILE A 256 5.61 29.72 5.95
CA ILE A 256 6.33 28.66 5.22
C ILE A 256 6.02 28.66 3.71
N MET A 257 4.87 29.19 3.29
CA MET A 257 4.38 29.06 1.92
C MET A 257 5.15 29.94 0.93
N GLU A 258 5.70 31.08 1.37
CA GLU A 258 6.53 31.94 0.52
C GLU A 258 7.71 31.17 -0.08
N THR A 259 8.40 30.38 0.75
CA THR A 259 9.56 29.57 0.31
C THR A 259 9.14 28.21 -0.23
N ALA A 260 8.10 27.59 0.35
CA ALA A 260 7.73 26.23 0.00
C ALA A 260 7.01 26.14 -1.36
N THR A 261 6.19 27.11 -1.73
CA THR A 261 5.31 27.02 -2.92
C THR A 261 6.09 26.69 -4.20
N PRO A 262 7.14 27.46 -4.60
CA PRO A 262 7.85 27.18 -5.85
C PRO A 262 8.56 25.82 -5.83
N VAL A 263 9.12 25.44 -4.67
CA VAL A 263 9.84 24.18 -4.48
C VAL A 263 8.89 22.99 -4.54
N VAL A 264 7.76 23.07 -3.84
CA VAL A 264 6.74 22.03 -3.81
C VAL A 264 6.12 21.84 -5.18
N ALA A 265 5.77 22.92 -5.89
CA ALA A 265 5.24 22.85 -7.24
C ALA A 265 6.24 22.21 -8.21
N GLY A 266 7.48 22.72 -8.27
CA GLY A 266 8.51 22.21 -9.20
C GLY A 266 8.88 20.75 -8.95
N ILE A 267 9.13 20.37 -7.70
CA ILE A 267 9.46 18.97 -7.36
C ILE A 267 8.27 18.05 -7.59
N SER A 268 7.03 18.49 -7.29
CA SER A 268 5.83 17.69 -7.57
C SER A 268 5.69 17.42 -9.07
N PHE A 269 5.92 18.42 -9.92
CA PHE A 269 5.92 18.19 -11.37
C PHE A 269 7.01 17.17 -11.80
N ILE A 270 8.23 17.28 -11.27
CA ILE A 270 9.32 16.34 -11.55
C ILE A 270 8.95 14.92 -11.10
N LEU A 271 8.39 14.76 -9.90
CA LEU A 271 7.97 13.45 -9.37
C LEU A 271 6.81 12.86 -10.17
N TRP A 272 5.89 13.69 -10.64
CA TRP A 272 4.82 13.28 -11.54
C TRP A 272 5.38 12.73 -12.86
N ALA A 273 6.31 13.47 -13.48
CA ALA A 273 6.98 13.05 -14.72
C ALA A 273 7.79 11.76 -14.53
N LEU A 274 8.51 11.65 -13.41
CA LEU A 274 9.24 10.44 -13.03
C LEU A 274 8.29 9.25 -12.83
N GLY A 275 7.13 9.49 -12.21
CA GLY A 275 6.09 8.47 -12.08
C GLY A 275 5.60 7.96 -13.43
N LEU A 276 5.34 8.86 -14.39
CA LEU A 276 4.95 8.50 -15.75
C LEU A 276 6.02 7.63 -16.42
N TRP A 277 7.29 8.02 -16.25
CA TRP A 277 8.44 7.34 -16.83
C TRP A 277 8.63 5.91 -16.30
N TRP A 278 8.23 5.62 -15.05
CA TRP A 278 8.27 4.26 -14.51
C TRP A 278 7.20 3.33 -15.10
N ILE A 279 6.07 3.84 -15.58
CA ILE A 279 4.92 3.02 -16.03
C ILE A 279 5.32 2.03 -17.14
N PRO A 280 6.00 2.43 -18.24
CA PRO A 280 6.43 1.49 -19.27
C PRO A 280 7.29 0.34 -18.74
N LEU A 281 8.22 0.61 -17.84
CA LEU A 281 9.07 -0.43 -17.25
C LEU A 281 8.26 -1.40 -16.40
N LEU A 282 7.31 -0.91 -15.60
CA LEU A 282 6.44 -1.74 -14.76
C LEU A 282 5.51 -2.63 -15.60
N ILE A 283 5.03 -2.12 -16.73
CA ILE A 283 4.27 -2.91 -17.71
C ILE A 283 5.16 -4.01 -18.31
N LEU A 284 6.40 -3.68 -18.72
CA LEU A 284 7.35 -4.65 -19.25
C LEU A 284 7.66 -5.77 -18.25
N PHE A 285 7.82 -5.43 -16.97
CA PHE A 285 7.97 -6.39 -15.89
C PHE A 285 6.77 -7.34 -15.76
N GLY A 286 5.54 -6.82 -15.87
CA GLY A 286 4.32 -7.63 -15.89
C GLY A 286 4.26 -8.58 -17.09
N ILE A 287 4.56 -8.08 -18.29
CA ILE A 287 4.61 -8.87 -19.52
C ILE A 287 5.67 -9.96 -19.41
N TRP A 288 6.86 -9.63 -18.94
CA TRP A 288 7.94 -10.60 -18.77
C TRP A 288 7.56 -11.72 -17.78
N ARG A 289 6.94 -11.38 -16.65
CA ARG A 289 6.52 -12.34 -15.63
C ARG A 289 5.43 -13.30 -16.13
N HIS A 290 4.37 -12.78 -16.76
CA HIS A 290 3.18 -13.56 -17.09
C HIS A 290 3.19 -14.14 -18.50
N VAL A 291 3.72 -13.40 -19.47
CA VAL A 291 3.74 -13.82 -20.88
C VAL A 291 5.01 -14.59 -21.19
N LEU A 292 6.19 -14.01 -20.94
CA LEU A 292 7.47 -14.63 -21.33
C LEU A 292 7.91 -15.76 -20.38
N ARG A 293 7.56 -15.66 -19.09
CA ARG A 293 7.90 -16.66 -18.06
C ARG A 293 6.73 -17.54 -17.65
N HIS A 294 5.59 -17.42 -18.34
CA HIS A 294 4.38 -18.25 -18.17
C HIS A 294 3.91 -18.44 -16.72
N ARG A 295 4.14 -17.46 -15.84
CA ARG A 295 3.68 -17.55 -14.45
C ARG A 295 2.17 -17.31 -14.38
N PRO A 296 1.38 -18.24 -13.82
CA PRO A 296 -0.06 -18.13 -13.79
C PRO A 296 -0.49 -16.94 -12.91
N LEU A 297 -1.51 -16.21 -13.37
CA LEU A 297 -2.17 -15.17 -12.59
C LEU A 297 -2.95 -15.83 -11.44
N ARG A 298 -2.34 -15.85 -10.25
CA ARG A 298 -3.00 -16.26 -9.00
C ARG A 298 -3.22 -15.02 -8.15
N TYR A 299 -4.33 -15.00 -7.42
CA TYR A 299 -4.57 -13.93 -6.47
C TYR A 299 -3.50 -13.94 -5.38
N GLU A 300 -2.83 -12.81 -5.23
CA GLU A 300 -1.93 -12.50 -4.13
C GLU A 300 -2.29 -11.11 -3.59
N ILE A 301 -2.16 -10.92 -2.27
CA ILE A 301 -2.55 -9.64 -1.64
C ILE A 301 -1.76 -8.46 -2.18
N SER A 302 -0.56 -8.70 -2.71
CA SER A 302 0.28 -7.70 -3.35
C SER A 302 -0.36 -7.12 -4.63
N LEU A 303 -1.35 -7.74 -5.27
CA LEU A 303 -2.06 -7.16 -6.42
C LEU A 303 -2.68 -5.79 -6.09
N TRP A 304 -3.10 -5.55 -4.85
CA TRP A 304 -3.56 -4.24 -4.39
C TRP A 304 -2.48 -3.15 -4.48
N SER A 305 -1.21 -3.53 -4.53
CA SER A 305 -0.07 -2.64 -4.76
C SER A 305 0.04 -2.16 -6.22
N ILE A 306 -0.78 -2.66 -7.15
CA ILE A 306 -0.96 -2.11 -8.51
C ILE A 306 -2.11 -1.10 -8.52
N VAL A 307 -3.23 -1.46 -7.88
CA VAL A 307 -4.44 -0.64 -7.82
C VAL A 307 -4.19 0.68 -7.11
N PHE A 308 -3.49 0.64 -5.98
CA PHE A 308 -3.17 1.85 -5.21
C PHE A 308 -2.37 2.88 -6.02
N PRO A 309 -1.23 2.55 -6.65
CA PRO A 309 -0.49 3.51 -7.48
C PRO A 309 -1.32 4.08 -8.64
N LEU A 310 -2.12 3.28 -9.34
CA LEU A 310 -2.97 3.77 -10.43
C LEU A 310 -4.00 4.79 -9.92
N GLY A 311 -4.71 4.46 -8.83
CA GLY A 311 -5.67 5.38 -8.22
C GLY A 311 -5.00 6.64 -7.67
N MET A 312 -3.82 6.49 -7.05
CA MET A 312 -3.03 7.60 -6.53
C MET A 312 -2.55 8.52 -7.66
N TYR A 313 -2.01 7.97 -8.74
CA TYR A 313 -1.52 8.75 -9.88
C TYR A 313 -2.64 9.51 -10.58
N ALA A 314 -3.81 8.89 -10.75
CA ALA A 314 -5.01 9.57 -11.25
C ALA A 314 -5.44 10.74 -10.34
N THR A 315 -5.57 10.47 -9.04
CA THR A 315 -5.99 11.47 -8.03
C THR A 315 -5.00 12.63 -7.95
N ALA A 316 -3.70 12.32 -7.91
CA ALA A 316 -2.63 13.31 -7.88
C ALA A 316 -2.60 14.15 -9.15
N SER A 317 -2.77 13.54 -10.33
CA SER A 317 -2.77 14.27 -11.61
C SER A 317 -3.97 15.24 -11.71
N MET A 318 -5.17 14.81 -11.28
CA MET A 318 -6.35 15.68 -11.25
C MET A 318 -6.20 16.82 -10.25
N LEU A 319 -5.72 16.53 -9.03
CA LEU A 319 -5.60 17.55 -8.00
C LEU A 319 -4.49 18.54 -8.31
N PHE A 320 -3.28 18.07 -8.63
CA PHE A 320 -2.14 18.91 -8.97
C PHE A 320 -2.42 19.73 -10.23
N GLY A 321 -2.95 19.09 -11.27
CA GLY A 321 -3.31 19.77 -12.51
C GLY A 321 -4.34 20.87 -12.30
N GLY A 322 -5.31 20.66 -11.40
CA GLY A 322 -6.29 21.68 -11.04
C GLY A 322 -5.69 22.85 -10.25
N VAL A 323 -4.74 22.57 -9.35
CA VAL A 323 -4.06 23.60 -8.53
C VAL A 323 -3.15 24.47 -9.39
N GLU A 324 -2.39 23.87 -10.31
CA GLU A 324 -1.41 24.57 -11.15
C GLU A 324 -1.98 25.05 -12.50
N GLY A 325 -3.26 24.78 -12.79
CA GLY A 325 -3.88 25.15 -14.08
C GLY A 325 -3.36 24.35 -15.28
N LEU A 326 -2.90 23.12 -15.06
CA LEU A 326 -2.39 22.22 -16.09
C LEU A 326 -3.46 21.23 -16.54
N ASP A 327 -4.33 21.67 -17.46
CA ASP A 327 -5.49 20.90 -17.94
C ASP A 327 -5.14 19.51 -18.49
N PHE A 328 -3.97 19.36 -19.12
CA PHE A 328 -3.53 18.07 -19.66
C PHE A 328 -3.34 17.02 -18.55
N MET A 329 -2.89 17.43 -17.36
CA MET A 329 -2.73 16.53 -16.21
C MET A 329 -4.08 16.11 -15.66
N VAL A 330 -5.04 17.04 -15.62
CA VAL A 330 -6.43 16.74 -15.23
C VAL A 330 -7.05 15.74 -16.21
N GLY A 331 -6.90 15.98 -17.51
CA GLY A 331 -7.36 15.09 -18.58
C GLY A 331 -6.75 13.68 -18.46
N LEU A 332 -5.44 13.59 -18.24
CA LEU A 332 -4.77 12.31 -18.05
C LEU A 332 -5.28 11.58 -16.79
N GLY A 333 -5.42 12.30 -15.66
CA GLY A 333 -5.92 11.72 -14.42
C GLY A 333 -7.35 11.18 -14.55
N ARG A 334 -8.21 11.88 -15.32
CA ARG A 334 -9.57 11.42 -15.65
C ARG A 334 -9.59 10.13 -16.49
N ILE A 335 -8.57 9.85 -17.28
CA ILE A 335 -8.45 8.59 -18.03
C ILE A 335 -7.93 7.50 -17.09
N ILE A 336 -6.86 7.78 -16.34
CA ILE A 336 -6.20 6.80 -15.47
C ILE A 336 -7.13 6.32 -14.35
N ILE A 337 -8.06 7.13 -13.85
CA ILE A 337 -8.99 6.69 -12.79
C ILE A 337 -9.87 5.51 -13.25
N TRP A 338 -10.28 5.48 -14.53
CA TRP A 338 -11.03 4.35 -15.08
C TRP A 338 -10.15 3.10 -15.21
N VAL A 339 -8.88 3.26 -15.57
CA VAL A 339 -7.89 2.16 -15.55
C VAL A 339 -7.71 1.61 -14.13
N ALA A 340 -7.64 2.50 -13.13
CA ALA A 340 -7.55 2.12 -11.73
C ALA A 340 -8.80 1.36 -11.26
N LEU A 341 -10.00 1.80 -11.67
CA LEU A 341 -11.25 1.12 -11.38
C LEU A 341 -11.32 -0.27 -12.02
N LEU A 342 -10.87 -0.43 -13.27
CA LEU A 342 -10.79 -1.73 -13.94
C LEU A 342 -9.80 -2.66 -13.23
N ALA A 343 -8.63 -2.15 -12.83
CA ALA A 343 -7.65 -2.91 -12.06
C ALA A 343 -8.20 -3.32 -10.67
N TRP A 344 -8.98 -2.44 -10.04
CA TRP A 344 -9.69 -2.72 -8.79
C TRP A 344 -10.71 -3.85 -8.98
N LEU A 345 -11.55 -3.78 -10.03
CA LEU A 345 -12.53 -4.82 -10.34
C LEU A 345 -11.87 -6.18 -10.61
N ALA A 346 -10.80 -6.21 -11.39
CA ALA A 346 -10.04 -7.43 -11.67
C ALA A 346 -9.45 -8.04 -10.39
N SER A 347 -8.88 -7.21 -9.51
CA SER A 347 -8.30 -7.65 -8.23
C SER A 347 -9.39 -8.15 -7.26
N SER A 348 -10.53 -7.47 -7.19
CA SER A 348 -11.70 -7.87 -6.41
C SER A 348 -12.28 -9.21 -6.87
N LEU A 349 -12.42 -9.41 -8.19
CA LEU A 349 -12.88 -10.67 -8.77
C LEU A 349 -11.90 -11.81 -8.48
N ALA A 350 -10.60 -11.56 -8.62
CA ALA A 350 -9.57 -12.54 -8.28
C ALA A 350 -9.60 -12.92 -6.78
N MET A 351 -9.81 -11.93 -5.90
CA MET A 351 -9.97 -12.14 -4.46
C MET A 351 -11.22 -12.98 -4.15
N ALA A 352 -12.36 -12.64 -4.74
CA ALA A 352 -13.63 -13.35 -4.55
C ALA A 352 -13.54 -14.80 -5.05
N HIS A 353 -12.93 -15.02 -6.22
CA HIS A 353 -12.70 -16.35 -6.76
C HIS A 353 -11.77 -17.17 -5.85
N ALA A 354 -10.69 -16.57 -5.34
CA ALA A 354 -9.79 -17.23 -4.39
C ALA A 354 -10.52 -17.64 -3.10
N ALA A 355 -11.32 -16.73 -2.52
CA ALA A 355 -12.12 -16.99 -1.33
C ALA A 355 -13.15 -18.10 -1.55
N PHE A 356 -13.87 -18.08 -2.68
CA PHE A 356 -14.85 -19.10 -3.03
C PHE A 356 -14.20 -20.47 -3.24
N SER A 357 -13.07 -20.54 -3.95
CA SER A 357 -12.32 -21.79 -4.16
C SER A 357 -11.79 -22.38 -2.86
N TRP A 358 -11.43 -21.54 -1.88
CA TRP A 358 -10.98 -21.96 -0.55
C TRP A 358 -12.15 -22.48 0.29
N LEU A 359 -13.31 -21.82 0.24
CA LEU A 359 -14.53 -22.27 0.93
C LEU A 359 -15.04 -23.61 0.40
N ARG A 360 -15.01 -23.84 -0.92
CA ARG A 360 -15.39 -25.14 -1.53
C ARG A 360 -14.48 -26.27 -1.04
N ARG A 361 -13.16 -26.12 -1.16
CA ARG A 361 -12.18 -27.10 -0.67
C ARG A 361 -12.36 -27.43 0.82
N ARG A 362 -12.69 -26.44 1.65
CA ARG A 362 -13.00 -26.66 3.07
C ARG A 362 -14.28 -27.45 3.30
N ARG A 363 -15.30 -27.28 2.47
CA ARG A 363 -16.55 -28.08 2.56
C ARG A 363 -16.27 -29.53 2.18
N ASP A 364 -15.51 -29.75 1.11
CA ASP A 364 -15.17 -31.10 0.62
C ASP A 364 -14.36 -31.89 1.69
N LEU A 365 -13.38 -31.24 2.33
CA LEU A 365 -12.59 -31.84 3.42
C LEU A 365 -13.39 -32.13 4.69
N ARG A 366 -14.48 -31.38 4.96
CA ARG A 366 -15.38 -31.64 6.10
C ARG A 366 -16.40 -32.74 5.81
N GLY A 367 -16.75 -32.96 4.53
CA GLY A 367 -17.61 -34.05 4.08
C GLY A 367 -16.91 -35.41 4.04
N ALA A 368 -15.58 -35.43 3.89
CA ALA A 368 -14.77 -36.64 3.83
C ALA A 368 -14.34 -37.20 5.22
N ARG A 369 -15.15 -37.07 6.27
CA ARG A 369 -14.87 -37.78 7.54
C ARG A 369 -15.04 -39.29 7.30
N PRO A 370 -14.06 -40.14 7.64
CA PRO A 370 -14.20 -41.57 7.49
C PRO A 370 -15.36 -42.06 8.35
N GLY A 371 -16.26 -42.84 7.75
CA GLY A 371 -17.33 -43.54 8.48
C GLY A 371 -16.73 -44.44 9.57
N PRO A 372 -17.50 -44.78 10.61
CA PRO A 372 -17.00 -45.54 11.74
C PRO A 372 -16.32 -46.81 11.24
N SER A 373 -15.07 -47.02 11.67
CA SER A 373 -14.37 -48.29 11.47
C SER A 373 -15.23 -49.39 12.06
N SER A 374 -15.77 -50.23 11.17
CA SER A 374 -16.50 -51.46 11.53
C SER A 374 -15.60 -52.33 12.43
N PRO A 375 -16.17 -52.97 13.46
CA PRO A 375 -15.43 -53.59 14.57
C PRO A 375 -14.53 -54.76 14.16
#